data_AF-A0A964NIH6-F1
#
_entry.id   AF-A0A964NIH6-F1
#
_cell.length_a   1.000
_cell.length_b   1.000
_cell.length_c   1.000
_cell.angle_alpha   90.00
_cell.angle_beta   90.00
_cell.angle_gamma   90.00
#
_symmetry.space_group_name_H-M   'P 1'
#
loop_
_entity.id
_entity.type
_entity.pdbx_description
1 polymer ?
#
loop_
_entity_poly.entity_id
_entity_poly.type
_entity_poly.pdbx_seq_one_letter_code
_entity_poly.pdbx_strand_id
1 'polypeptide(L)' 'MIEEPSSPACLAHEADDSYMGFATRAEIASFLAGLDTADAESIRKMLPRIRDDGLHKELSRRLATIGAMKPGT' A
#
# COMPACT_ATOMS: atom_id res chain seq x y z
N MET A 1 23.29 15.68 -31.95
CA MET A 1 22.39 16.62 -31.24
C MET A 1 21.70 15.80 -30.17
N ILE A 2 22.07 16.01 -28.90
CA ILE A 2 21.42 15.35 -27.77
C ILE A 2 20.25 16.27 -27.44
N GLU A 3 19.03 15.78 -27.65
CA GLU A 3 17.81 16.47 -27.22
C GLU A 3 17.79 16.42 -25.69
N GLU A 4 18.46 17.40 -25.06
CA GLU A 4 18.34 17.64 -23.63
C GLU A 4 16.91 18.17 -23.42
N PRO A 5 15.99 17.40 -22.80
CA PRO A 5 14.68 17.94 -22.50
C PRO A 5 14.89 19.17 -21.63
N SER A 6 14.28 20.30 -22.04
CA SER A 6 14.43 21.61 -21.39
C SER A 6 13.93 21.64 -19.93
N SER A 7 13.51 20.50 -19.39
CA SER A 7 13.25 20.25 -17.98
C SER A 7 13.65 18.80 -17.70
N PRO A 8 14.27 18.50 -16.56
CA PRO A 8 14.50 17.11 -16.17
C PRO A 8 13.16 16.38 -16.25
N ALA A 9 13.13 15.26 -16.99
CA ALA A 9 11.94 14.42 -17.01
C ALA A 9 11.58 14.12 -15.55
N CYS A 10 10.34 14.38 -15.14
CA CYS A 10 9.88 14.01 -13.81
C CYS A 10 9.89 12.48 -13.72
N LEU A 11 11.03 11.91 -13.32
CA LEU A 11 11.21 10.49 -13.05
C LEU A 11 10.51 10.08 -11.74
N ALA A 12 9.43 10.76 -11.38
CA ALA A 12 8.63 10.48 -10.20
C ALA A 12 8.00 9.07 -10.25
N HIS A 13 7.88 8.48 -11.45
CA HIS A 13 7.49 7.09 -11.63
C HIS A 13 8.64 6.09 -11.41
N GLU A 14 9.90 6.51 -11.60
CA GLU A 14 11.09 5.68 -11.33
C GLU A 14 11.56 5.78 -9.88
N ALA A 15 11.09 6.79 -9.14
CA ALA A 15 11.33 6.87 -7.71
C ALA A 15 10.68 5.67 -7.00
N ASP A 16 11.49 4.94 -6.23
CA ASP A 16 11.07 3.78 -5.46
C ASP A 16 9.92 4.14 -4.49
N ASP A 17 9.03 3.19 -4.22
CA ASP A 17 7.92 3.38 -3.28
C ASP A 17 8.41 3.91 -1.91
N SER A 18 9.60 3.50 -1.46
CA SER A 18 10.23 4.01 -0.23
C SER A 18 10.48 5.52 -0.27
N TYR A 19 10.93 6.04 -1.41
CA TYR A 19 11.23 7.47 -1.59
C TYR A 19 9.96 8.31 -1.53
N MET A 20 8.85 7.77 -2.03
CA MET A 20 7.53 8.41 -2.00
C MET A 20 6.77 8.20 -0.68
N GLY A 21 7.37 7.48 0.29
CA GLY A 21 6.74 7.19 1.59
C GLY A 21 5.73 6.05 1.56
N PHE A 22 5.60 5.34 0.44
CA PHE A 22 4.80 4.14 0.31
C PHE A 22 5.54 2.92 0.87
N ALA A 23 4.79 1.85 1.12
CA ALA A 23 5.36 0.56 1.48
C ALA A 23 5.98 -0.06 0.23
N THR A 24 7.21 -0.54 0.35
CA THR A 24 7.87 -1.28 -0.71
C THR A 24 7.16 -2.59 -1.00
N ARG A 25 7.43 -3.17 -2.17
CA ARG A 25 6.98 -4.52 -2.50
C ARG A 25 7.40 -5.57 -1.45
N ALA A 26 8.58 -5.42 -0.84
CA ALA A 26 9.06 -6.32 0.21
C ALA A 26 8.29 -6.15 1.53
N GLU A 27 8.01 -4.92 1.94
CA GLU A 27 7.14 -4.63 3.10
C GLU A 27 5.73 -5.17 2.88
N ILE A 28 5.15 -4.93 1.70
CA ILE A 28 3.82 -5.42 1.32
C ILE A 28 3.80 -6.95 1.35
N ALA A 29 4.77 -7.63 0.74
CA ALA A 29 4.83 -9.09 0.73
C ALA A 29 4.95 -9.67 2.15
N SER A 30 5.77 -9.04 3.00
CA SER A 30 5.93 -9.46 4.40
C SER A 30 4.64 -9.26 5.20
N PHE A 31 3.93 -8.16 4.98
CA PHE A 31 2.63 -7.91 5.59
C PHE A 31 1.57 -8.91 5.13
N LEU A 32 1.53 -9.22 3.82
CA LEU A 32 0.61 -10.19 3.25
C LEU A 32 0.86 -11.61 3.77
N ALA A 33 2.12 -11.99 4.00
CA ALA A 33 2.48 -13.26 4.63
C ALA A 33 1.94 -13.39 6.06
N GLY A 34 1.82 -12.27 6.80
CA GLY A 34 1.25 -12.22 8.15
C GLY A 34 -0.23 -11.84 8.21
N LEU A 35 -0.90 -11.64 7.07
CA LEU A 35 -2.23 -11.02 7.01
C LEU A 35 -3.32 -11.83 7.73
N ASP A 36 -3.17 -13.15 7.83
CA ASP A 36 -4.09 -14.03 8.57
C ASP A 36 -4.10 -13.73 10.08
N THR A 37 -2.96 -13.29 10.61
CA THR A 37 -2.78 -12.92 12.02
C THR A 37 -2.88 -11.42 12.28
N ALA A 38 -3.08 -10.62 11.23
CA ALA A 38 -3.10 -9.17 11.33
C ALA A 38 -4.46 -8.68 11.90
N ASP A 39 -4.40 -7.85 12.94
CA ASP A 39 -5.60 -7.18 13.45
C ASP A 39 -6.06 -6.05 12.50
N ALA A 40 -7.34 -5.69 12.63
CA ALA A 40 -7.95 -4.56 11.94
C ALA A 40 -7.14 -3.26 12.06
N GLU A 41 -6.52 -2.98 13.20
CA GLU A 41 -5.67 -1.80 13.39
C GLU A 41 -4.39 -1.85 12.54
N SER A 42 -3.75 -3.01 12.43
CA SER A 42 -2.57 -3.19 11.59
C SER A 42 -2.89 -3.01 10.11
N ILE A 43 -4.03 -3.52 9.66
CA ILE A 43 -4.52 -3.31 8.29
C ILE A 43 -4.79 -1.82 8.04
N ARG A 44 -5.45 -1.12 8.98
CA ARG A 44 -5.71 0.32 8.89
C ARG A 44 -4.44 1.17 8.81
N LYS A 45 -3.38 0.78 9.54
CA LYS A 45 -2.08 1.46 9.49
C LYS A 45 -1.34 1.25 8.17
N MET A 46 -1.48 0.06 7.57
CA MET A 46 -0.80 -0.28 6.32
C MET A 46 -1.50 0.28 5.07
N LEU A 47 -2.84 0.34 5.06
CA LEU A 47 -3.62 0.85 3.92
C LEU A 47 -3.11 2.16 3.30
N PRO A 48 -2.90 3.26 4.04
CA PRO A 48 -2.45 4.53 3.44
C PRO A 48 -1.04 4.48 2.84
N ARG A 49 -0.23 3.46 3.17
CA ARG A 49 1.10 3.24 2.60
C ARG A 49 1.06 2.40 1.33
N ILE A 50 -0.07 1.82 0.95
CA ILE A 50 -0.19 0.97 -0.24
C ILE A 50 -0.66 1.84 -1.41
N ARG A 51 0.25 2.05 -2.37
CA ARG A 51 -0.06 2.76 -3.61
C ARG A 51 -0.98 1.97 -4.55
N ASP A 52 -0.93 0.64 -4.49
CA ASP A 52 -1.68 -0.23 -5.39
C ASP A 52 -3.19 -0.20 -5.07
N ASP A 53 -3.97 0.35 -5.99
CA ASP A 53 -5.41 0.55 -5.86
C ASP A 53 -6.19 -0.77 -5.72
N GLY A 54 -5.72 -1.83 -6.39
CA GLY A 54 -6.33 -3.16 -6.33
C GLY A 54 -6.14 -3.81 -4.97
N LEU A 55 -4.92 -3.77 -4.46
CA LEU A 55 -4.56 -4.28 -3.14
C LEU A 55 -5.23 -3.46 -2.02
N HIS A 56 -5.29 -2.14 -2.19
CA HIS A 56 -5.99 -1.25 -1.26
C HIS A 56 -7.48 -1.62 -1.13
N LYS A 57 -8.16 -1.89 -2.26
CA LYS A 57 -9.56 -2.35 -2.26
C LYS A 57 -9.74 -3.71 -1.61
N GLU A 58 -8.88 -4.68 -1.90
CA GLU A 58 -8.96 -6.02 -1.31
C GLU A 58 -8.77 -5.97 0.21
N LEU A 59 -7.74 -5.26 0.70
CA LEU A 59 -7.51 -5.09 2.13
C LEU A 59 -8.65 -4.33 2.83
N SER A 60 -9.24 -3.34 2.17
CA SER A 60 -10.43 -2.63 2.68
C SER A 60 -11.64 -3.55 2.80
N ARG A 61 -11.85 -4.44 1.82
CA ARG A 61 -12.91 -5.45 1.87
C ARG A 61 -12.69 -6.45 3.03
N ARG A 62 -11.46 -6.93 3.20
CA ARG A 62 -11.11 -7.80 4.34
C ARG A 62 -11.33 -7.13 5.69
N LEU A 63 -10.94 -5.85 5.82
CA LEU A 63 -11.18 -5.06 7.03
C LEU A 63 -12.68 -4.96 7.36
N ALA A 64 -13.53 -4.79 6.34
CA ALA A 64 -14.98 -4.78 6.52
C ALA A 64 -15.51 -6.14 7.01
N THR A 65 -14.97 -7.26 6.52
CA THR A 65 -15.32 -8.60 7.02
C THR A 65 -14.90 -8.79 8.47
N ILE A 66 -13.68 -8.40 8.84
CA ILE A 66 -13.17 -8.48 10.24
C ILE A 66 -14.01 -7.61 11.17
N GLY A 67 -14.39 -6.41 10.73
CA GLY A 67 -15.26 -5.49 11.47
C GLY A 67 -16.69 -6.00 11.61
N ALA A 68 -17.25 -6.61 10.56
CA ALA A 68 -18.58 -7.22 10.59
C ALA A 68 -18.64 -8.44 11.52
N MET A 69 -17.49 -9.10 11.76
CA MET A 69 -17.34 -10.19 12.72
C MET A 69 -17.35 -9.74 14.19
N LYS A 70 -17.36 -8.43 14.49
CA LYS A 70 -17.69 -7.88 15.82
C LYS A 70 -19.14 -7.39 15.86
N PRO A 71 -20.15 -8.27 15.98
CA PRO A 71 -21.46 -7.86 16.46
C PRO A 71 -21.41 -7.79 17.99
N GLY A 72 -21.74 -6.64 18.57
CA GLY A 72 -22.07 -6.55 19.99
C GLY A 72 -21.30 -5.48 20.75
N THR A 73 -21.84 -4.26 20.72
CA THR A 73 -22.05 -3.49 21.95
C THR A 73 -23.53 -3.20 22.04
#